data_AF-A0A5A8F2E9-F1
#
_entry.id   AF-A0A5A8F2E9-F1
#
_cell.length_a   1.000
_cell.length_b   1.000
_cell.length_c   1.000
_cell.angle_alpha   90.00
_cell.angle_beta   90.00
_cell.angle_gamma   90.00
#
_symmetry.space_group_name_H-M   'P 1'
#
loop_
_entity.id
_entity.type
_entity.pdbx_description
1 polymer ?
#
loop_
_entity_poly.entity_id
_entity_poly.type
_entity_poly.pdbx_seq_one_letter_code
_entity_poly.pdbx_strand_id
1 'polypeptide(L)' 'MQKEIKEMNLEILDNLITLDDFCRIFNISKHTIYKYTSLRMIPYYKLFGKIYFDKRDLLNFIKKQKKA' A
#
# COMPACT_ATOMS: atom_id res chain seq x y z
N MET A 1 11.97 13.62 -22.10
CA MET A 1 10.54 13.30 -22.30
C MET A 1 10.20 11.81 -22.16
N GLN A 2 10.48 10.92 -23.13
CA GLN A 2 10.16 9.48 -22.99
C GLN A 2 10.93 8.77 -21.86
N LYS A 3 12.13 9.25 -21.55
CA LYS A 3 13.01 8.72 -20.49
C LYS A 3 12.51 9.06 -19.07
N GLU A 4 12.06 10.31 -18.87
CA GLU A 4 11.50 10.80 -17.59
C GLU A 4 10.20 10.09 -17.19
N ILE A 5 9.30 9.82 -18.16
CA ILE A 5 8.05 9.10 -17.90
C ILE A 5 8.33 7.64 -17.47
N LYS A 6 9.41 7.03 -17.98
CA LYS A 6 9.80 5.67 -17.62
C LYS A 6 10.45 5.61 -16.23
N GLU A 7 11.29 6.57 -15.90
CA GLU A 7 11.93 6.68 -14.58
C GLU A 7 10.92 6.99 -13.47
N MET A 8 9.97 7.92 -13.70
CA MET A 8 8.87 8.18 -12.76
C MET A 8 8.01 6.93 -12.47
N ASN A 9 7.74 6.09 -13.49
CA ASN A 9 6.94 4.88 -13.30
C ASN A 9 7.68 3.78 -12.50
N LEU A 10 9.01 3.73 -12.58
CA LEU A 10 9.82 2.78 -11.81
C LEU A 10 9.85 3.16 -10.32
N GLU A 11 10.03 4.45 -10.01
CA GLU A 11 10.00 4.95 -8.64
C GLU A 11 8.63 4.76 -7.98
N ILE A 12 7.54 4.93 -8.74
CA ILE A 12 6.19 4.66 -8.23
C ILE A 12 6.06 3.17 -7.89
N LEU A 13 6.52 2.27 -8.77
CA LEU A 13 6.45 0.82 -8.52
C LEU A 13 7.25 0.42 -7.28
N ASP A 14 8.43 1.00 -7.07
CA ASP A 14 9.29 0.73 -5.90
C ASP A 14 8.67 1.19 -4.58
N ASN A 15 7.77 2.17 -4.63
CA ASN A 15 7.05 2.68 -3.47
C ASN A 15 5.75 1.93 -3.16
N LEU A 16 5.31 1.06 -4.07
CA LEU A 16 4.14 0.23 -3.88
C LEU A 16 4.53 -1.09 -3.22
N ILE A 17 3.72 -1.52 -2.25
CA ILE A 17 3.80 -2.85 -1.66
C ILE A 17 2.53 -3.63 -1.96
N THR A 18 2.66 -4.95 -2.08
CA THR A 18 1.51 -5.82 -2.29
C THR A 18 0.78 -6.10 -0.98
N LEU A 19 -0.44 -6.64 -1.07
CA LEU A 19 -1.17 -7.16 0.08
C LEU A 19 -0.37 -8.22 0.86
N ASP A 20 0.35 -9.10 0.16
CA ASP A 20 1.15 -10.16 0.80
C ASP A 20 2.32 -9.58 1.58
N ASP A 21 3.00 -8.57 1.02
CA ASP A 21 4.10 -7.88 1.71
C ASP A 21 3.59 -7.11 2.92
N PHE A 22 2.43 -6.46 2.79
CA PHE A 22 1.76 -5.84 3.95
C PHE A 22 1.52 -6.88 5.04
N CYS A 23 0.91 -8.03 4.72
CA CYS A 23 0.65 -9.07 5.71
C CYS A 23 1.93 -9.50 6.44
N ARG A 24 3.03 -9.67 5.70
CA ARG A 24 4.33 -10.08 6.23
C ARG A 24 4.97 -9.00 7.12
N ILE A 25 4.96 -7.75 6.69
CA ILE A 25 5.58 -6.63 7.43
C ILE A 25 4.85 -6.39 8.76
N PHE A 26 3.52 -6.44 8.75
CA PHE A 26 2.70 -6.12 9.92
C PHE A 26 2.31 -7.33 10.75
N ASN A 27 2.57 -8.54 10.26
CA ASN A 27 2.08 -9.78 10.83
C ASN A 27 0.54 -9.75 11.05
N ILE A 28 -0.18 -9.22 10.07
CA ILE A 28 -1.64 -9.07 10.09
C ILE A 28 -2.24 -10.03 9.05
N SER A 29 -3.38 -10.65 9.39
CA SER A 29 -4.09 -11.53 8.45
C SER A 29 -4.61 -10.77 7.22
N LYS A 30 -4.65 -11.44 6.06
CA LYS A 30 -5.27 -10.90 4.84
C LYS A 30 -6.70 -10.41 5.09
N HIS A 31 -7.47 -11.18 5.86
CA HIS A 31 -8.84 -10.84 6.22
C HIS A 31 -8.95 -9.47 6.92
N THR A 32 -8.06 -9.21 7.89
CA THR A 32 -8.02 -7.92 8.59
C THR A 32 -7.68 -6.76 7.65
N ILE A 33 -6.72 -6.93 6.75
CA ILE A 33 -6.39 -5.88 5.77
C ILE A 33 -7.55 -5.67 4.81
N TYR A 34 -8.20 -6.73 4.32
CA TYR A 34 -9.40 -6.60 3.49
C TYR A 34 -10.50 -5.81 4.19
N LYS A 35 -10.74 -6.07 5.49
CA LYS A 35 -11.66 -5.27 6.31
C LYS A 35 -11.25 -3.79 6.35
N TYR A 36 -9.97 -3.47 6.52
CA TYR A 36 -9.49 -2.09 6.50
C TYR A 36 -9.66 -1.43 5.12
N THR A 37 -9.42 -2.16 4.04
CA THR A 37 -9.64 -1.65 2.67
C THR A 37 -11.12 -1.43 2.37
N SER A 38 -12.01 -2.34 2.79
CA SER A 38 -13.45 -2.21 2.59
C SER A 38 -14.03 -1.05 3.40
N LEU A 39 -13.51 -0.82 4.61
CA LEU A 39 -13.84 0.33 5.45
C LEU A 39 -13.16 1.63 5.02
N ARG A 40 -12.37 1.62 3.93
CA ARG A 40 -11.59 2.77 3.43
C ARG A 40 -10.67 3.40 4.47
N MET A 41 -10.19 2.60 5.42
CA MET A 41 -9.27 3.05 6.48
C MET A 41 -7.83 3.20 5.98
N ILE A 42 -7.46 2.43 4.94
CA ILE A 42 -6.13 2.44 4.33
C ILE A 42 -6.29 2.74 2.83
N PRO A 43 -5.63 3.78 2.29
CA PRO A 43 -5.59 4.03 0.86
C PRO A 43 -4.98 2.86 0.10
N TYR A 44 -5.58 2.48 -1.03
CA TYR A 44 -5.09 1.39 -1.85
C TYR A 44 -5.32 1.66 -3.34
N TYR A 45 -4.48 1.04 -4.16
CA TYR A 45 -4.55 1.07 -5.62
C TYR A 45 -4.86 -0.32 -6.14
N LYS A 46 -5.70 -0.40 -7.18
CA LYS A 46 -6.00 -1.65 -7.87
C LYS A 46 -5.32 -1.63 -9.23
N LEU A 47 -4.29 -2.45 -9.41
CA LEU A 47 -3.55 -2.58 -10.68
C LEU A 47 -3.57 -4.04 -11.11
N PHE A 48 -4.02 -4.32 -12.33
CA PHE A 48 -4.06 -5.67 -12.89
C PHE A 48 -4.73 -6.72 -11.98
N GLY A 49 -5.80 -6.34 -11.27
CA GLY A 49 -6.52 -7.22 -10.35
C GLY A 49 -5.85 -7.43 -8.98
N LYS A 50 -4.65 -6.89 -8.76
CA LYS A 50 -3.94 -6.93 -7.48
C LYS A 50 -4.09 -5.60 -6.73
N ILE A 51 -4.01 -5.68 -5.41
CA ILE A 51 -4.06 -4.53 -4.51
C ILE A 51 -2.65 -4.13 -4.14
N TYR A 52 -2.37 -2.84 -4.26
CA TYR A 52 -1.11 -2.21 -3.91
C TYR A 52 -1.35 -1.08 -2.91
N PHE A 53 -0.37 -0.85 -2.05
CA PHE A 53 -0.39 0.20 -1.04
C PHE A 53 0.87 1.05 -1.17
N ASP A 54 0.74 2.38 -1.04
CA ASP A 54 1.90 3.25 -0.95
C ASP A 54 2.53 3.14 0.45
N LYS A 55 3.85 2.98 0.50
CA LYS A 55 4.61 2.91 1.75
C LYS A 55 4.38 4.12 2.66
N ARG A 56 4.25 5.34 2.11
CA ARG A 56 4.03 6.58 2.86
C ARG A 56 2.67 6.58 3.54
N ASP A 57 1.64 6.15 2.83
CA ASP A 57 0.28 6.05 3.37
C ASP A 57 0.20 5.01 4.49
N LEU A 58 0.93 3.90 4.35
CA LEU A 58 1.10 2.92 5.42
C LEU A 58 1.70 3.54 6.68
N LEU A 59 2.82 4.24 6.53
CA LEU A 59 3.51 4.88 7.66
C LEU A 59 2.57 5.85 8.38
N ASN A 60 1.78 6.60 7.63
CA ASN A 60 0.77 7.50 8.18
C ASN A 60 -0.36 6.73 8.89
N PHE A 61 -0.83 5.62 8.32
CA PHE A 61 -1.84 4.76 8.95
C PHE A 61 -1.36 4.20 10.29
N ILE A 62 -0.13 3.68 10.35
CA ILE A 62 0.46 3.14 11.60
C ILE A 62 0.61 4.24 12.64
N LYS A 63 1.11 5.42 12.24
CA LYS A 63 1.26 6.57 13.14
C LYS A 63 -0.08 7.00 13.74
N LYS A 64 -1.17 6.91 12.98
CA LYS A 64 -2.53 7.18 13.48
C LYS A 64 -2.97 6.13 14.51
N GLN A 65 -2.70 4.85 14.28
CA GLN A 65 -3.07 3.77 15.21
C GLN A 65 -2.27 3.82 16.52
N LYS A 66 -1.00 4.24 16.50
CA LYS A 66 -0.16 4.36 17.71
C LYS A 66 -0.60 5.50 18.66
N LYS A 67 -1.39 6.45 18.17
CA LYS A 67 -1.89 7.60 18.95
C LYS A 67 -3.25 7.36 19.60
N ALA A 68 -3.82 6.16 19.45
CA ALA A 68 -5.07 5.74 20.08
C ALA A 68 -4.82 4.92 21.35
#